data_AF-A0A9P8DJZ7-F1
#
_entry.id   AF-A0A9P8DJZ7-F1
#
_cell.length_a   1.000
_cell.length_b   1.000
_cell.length_c   1.000
_cell.angle_alpha   90.00
_cell.angle_beta   90.00
_cell.angle_gamma   90.00
#
_symmetry.space_group_name_H-M   'P 1'
#
loop_
_entity.id
_entity.type
_entity.pdbx_description
1 polymer ?
#
loop_
_entity_poly.entity_id
_entity_poly.type
_entity_poly.pdbx_seq_one_letter_code
_entity_poly.pdbx_strand_id
1 'polypeptide(L)'
;MSDAAIWHAVVSLGSAHEDFAERGKESRSMFALKQFTSAIRCLTDSRSPRHADRWRALVVSTIFTYVCTIKGLHDQTRLHLQAGCNLLCELQSLTNKGRVTLNQKKLLNIAQDEDWISSVPVSIAPIQSILANLELHLNALDHGGMTESPTLLLQNKTLNTWRYYTAPRRSHRPTPNSINQAYCAAESLFTGLILFSQEHAKQLGDIQSGVSGSTGLTMLAARQKPYTRCYKEISKAIEIFQHEVDACQLEPHTMLPLHLFQMSNRLLLIQDPEEHDLVKRQDDLSALYKSIVDLAEQVMKLDSIKTRRVSYTQHLFLVAHSGIGQSTRRRAVALLRRPRLEGGWDSLISASLAEAIMDREKEAACEYRLEQNLYPGTTGGGEENGQRLEEVDPIFRVFNITFAFTGQREARAVLRTWREKLDDVAGRSRAIRW
;
A
#
# COMPACT_ATOMS: atom_id res chain seq x y z
N MET A 1 9.11 -28.23 18.61
CA MET A 1 9.26 -27.28 19.73
C MET A 1 9.32 -25.87 19.19
N SER A 2 8.51 -24.96 19.73
CA SER A 2 8.45 -23.54 19.34
C SER A 2 9.78 -22.83 19.66
N ASP A 3 10.27 -21.97 18.77
CA ASP A 3 11.49 -21.20 19.00
C ASP A 3 11.22 -20.06 19.99
N ALA A 4 11.93 -20.03 21.13
CA ALA A 4 11.66 -19.07 22.21
C ALA A 4 11.86 -17.60 21.79
N ALA A 5 12.86 -17.31 20.94
CA ALA A 5 13.10 -15.95 20.48
C ALA A 5 11.94 -15.45 19.60
N ILE A 6 11.48 -16.31 18.69
CA ILE A 6 10.34 -16.02 17.81
C ILE A 6 9.06 -15.91 18.64
N TRP A 7 8.85 -16.80 19.61
CA TRP A 7 7.68 -16.73 20.49
C TRP A 7 7.59 -15.40 21.23
N HIS A 8 8.69 -14.97 21.88
CA HIS A 8 8.74 -13.68 22.56
C HIS A 8 8.52 -12.50 21.60
N ALA A 9 9.07 -12.56 20.38
CA ALA A 9 8.85 -11.53 19.37
C ALA A 9 7.37 -11.45 18.93
N VAL A 10 6.72 -12.58 18.69
CA VAL A 10 5.30 -12.65 18.33
C VAL A 10 4.42 -12.13 19.47
N VAL A 11 4.71 -12.48 20.73
CA VAL A 11 3.97 -11.96 21.89
C VAL A 11 4.16 -10.46 22.03
N SER A 12 5.38 -9.94 21.80
CA SER A 12 5.64 -8.50 21.77
C SER A 12 4.80 -7.79 20.70
N LEU A 13 4.70 -8.38 19.50
CA LEU A 13 3.89 -7.83 18.41
C LEU A 13 2.40 -7.84 18.75
N GLY A 14 1.88 -8.94 19.28
CA GLY A 14 0.48 -9.03 19.72
C GLY A 14 0.15 -7.97 20.76
N SER A 15 0.99 -7.82 21.79
CA SER A 15 0.81 -6.81 22.83
C SER A 15 0.89 -5.38 22.29
N ALA A 16 1.78 -5.09 21.33
CA ALA A 16 1.88 -3.77 20.71
C ALA A 16 0.63 -3.47 19.85
N HIS A 17 0.13 -4.45 19.09
CA HIS A 17 -1.06 -4.30 18.26
C HIS A 17 -2.32 -4.06 19.11
N GLU A 18 -2.49 -4.80 20.21
CA GLU A 18 -3.60 -4.58 21.14
C GLU A 18 -3.53 -3.20 21.80
N ASP A 19 -2.33 -2.73 22.14
CA ASP A 19 -2.13 -1.38 22.70
C ASP A 19 -2.50 -0.28 21.69
N PHE A 20 -2.15 -0.46 20.42
CA PHE A 20 -2.54 0.43 19.33
C PHE A 20 -4.07 0.48 19.14
N ALA A 21 -4.74 -0.68 19.18
CA ALA A 21 -6.19 -0.76 19.03
C ALA A 21 -6.94 -0.13 20.22
N GLU A 22 -6.40 -0.22 21.44
CA GLU A 22 -7.02 0.30 22.67
C GLU A 22 -6.55 1.72 23.07
N ARG A 23 -5.82 2.44 22.21
CA ARG A 23 -5.29 3.79 22.46
C ARG A 23 -4.36 3.89 23.68
N GLY A 24 -3.43 2.96 23.85
CA GLY A 24 -2.26 3.18 24.70
C GLY A 24 -2.50 3.01 26.20
N LYS A 25 -2.77 1.79 26.68
CA LYS A 25 -2.69 1.50 28.12
C LYS A 25 -1.23 1.24 28.48
N GLU A 26 -0.60 2.15 29.24
CA GLU A 26 0.82 2.10 29.62
C GLU A 26 1.33 0.73 30.10
N SER A 27 0.49 -0.03 30.80
CA SER A 27 0.82 -1.38 31.30
C SER A 27 1.16 -2.38 30.19
N ARG A 28 0.53 -2.28 29.02
CA ARG A 28 0.78 -3.17 27.87
C ARG A 28 2.04 -2.78 27.11
N SER A 29 2.36 -1.49 27.02
CA SER A 29 3.61 -1.03 26.40
C SER A 29 4.85 -1.57 27.11
N MET A 30 4.82 -1.63 28.46
CA MET A 30 5.87 -2.23 29.27
C MET A 30 5.96 -3.75 29.10
N PHE A 31 4.83 -4.45 29.01
CA PHE A 31 4.83 -5.89 28.74
C PHE A 31 5.42 -6.20 27.38
N ALA A 32 5.00 -5.50 26.32
CA ALA A 32 5.58 -5.65 24.98
C ALA A 32 7.09 -5.45 25.00
N LEU A 33 7.60 -4.42 25.70
CA LEU A 33 9.04 -4.18 25.82
C LEU A 33 9.77 -5.33 26.54
N LYS A 34 9.22 -5.88 27.62
CA LYS A 34 9.80 -7.05 28.31
C LYS A 34 9.92 -8.25 27.38
N GLN A 35 8.91 -8.49 26.55
CA GLN A 35 8.91 -9.58 25.58
C GLN A 35 9.92 -9.32 24.45
N PHE A 36 9.99 -8.07 23.97
CA PHE A 36 11.00 -7.63 23.01
C PHE A 36 12.43 -7.90 23.50
N THR A 37 12.76 -7.50 24.74
CA THR A 37 14.07 -7.77 25.35
C THR A 37 14.32 -9.26 25.55
N SER A 38 13.28 -10.03 25.92
CA SER A 38 13.40 -11.48 26.08
C SER A 38 13.72 -12.18 24.76
N ALA A 39 13.13 -11.73 23.65
CA ALA A 39 13.44 -12.24 22.32
C ALA A 39 14.91 -12.00 21.95
N ILE A 40 15.45 -10.80 22.22
CA ILE A 40 16.87 -10.47 22.00
C ILE A 40 17.77 -11.39 22.83
N ARG A 41 17.45 -11.59 24.11
CA ARG A 41 18.23 -12.49 24.98
C ARG A 41 18.25 -13.92 24.44
N CYS A 42 17.10 -14.44 24.00
CA CYS A 42 17.02 -15.78 23.41
C CYS A 42 17.70 -15.90 22.03
N LEU A 43 17.88 -14.78 21.32
CA LEU A 43 18.59 -14.74 20.04
C LEU A 43 20.12 -14.71 20.26
N THR A 44 20.58 -14.02 21.30
CA THR A 44 22.00 -13.75 21.61
C THR A 44 22.60 -14.69 22.65
N ASP A 45 21.82 -15.63 23.20
CA ASP A 45 22.33 -16.63 24.13
C ASP A 45 23.22 -17.64 23.40
N SER A 46 24.54 -17.49 23.57
CA SER A 46 25.57 -18.35 22.95
C SER A 46 25.51 -19.80 23.43
N ARG A 47 24.80 -20.09 24.53
CA ARG A 47 24.55 -21.45 25.01
C ARG A 47 23.45 -22.15 24.23
N SER A 48 22.66 -21.41 23.45
CA SER A 48 21.62 -21.98 22.60
C SER A 48 22.24 -22.70 21.39
N PRO A 49 21.82 -23.94 21.08
CA PRO A 49 22.30 -24.64 19.88
C PRO A 49 21.90 -23.94 18.57
N ARG A 50 21.01 -22.94 18.65
CA ARG A 50 20.48 -22.17 17.52
C ARG A 50 21.03 -20.74 17.44
N HIS A 51 22.03 -20.39 18.26
CA HIS A 51 22.56 -19.02 18.35
C HIS A 51 23.05 -18.47 17.00
N ALA A 52 23.62 -19.32 16.15
CA ALA A 52 24.16 -18.93 14.85
C ALA A 52 23.12 -18.93 13.70
N ASP A 53 21.87 -19.31 13.97
CA ASP A 53 20.84 -19.47 12.95
C ASP A 53 20.36 -18.11 12.42
N ARG A 54 20.91 -17.69 11.28
CA ARG A 54 20.57 -16.40 10.63
C ARG A 54 19.09 -16.26 10.29
N TRP A 55 18.39 -17.35 9.99
CA TRP A 55 16.95 -17.33 9.68
C TRP A 55 16.11 -16.90 10.90
N ARG A 56 16.54 -17.21 12.14
CA ARG A 56 15.87 -16.75 13.36
C ARG A 56 15.99 -15.24 13.50
N ALA A 57 17.20 -14.72 13.30
CA ALA A 57 17.48 -13.28 13.33
C ALA A 57 16.65 -12.54 12.27
N LEU A 58 16.56 -13.09 11.05
CA LEU A 58 15.74 -12.55 9.97
C LEU A 58 14.25 -12.43 10.38
N VAL A 59 13.67 -13.51 10.93
CA VAL A 59 12.26 -13.53 11.38
C VAL A 59 12.04 -12.52 12.50
N VAL A 60 12.91 -12.51 13.52
CA VAL A 60 12.81 -11.58 14.65
C VAL A 60 12.95 -10.13 14.19
N SER A 61 13.91 -9.83 13.31
CA SER A 61 14.08 -8.49 12.74
C SER A 61 12.83 -8.01 12.01
N THR A 62 12.20 -8.88 11.21
CA THR A 62 10.95 -8.58 10.51
C THR A 62 9.80 -8.27 11.47
N ILE A 63 9.67 -9.04 12.55
CA ILE A 63 8.66 -8.81 13.59
C ILE A 63 8.93 -7.49 14.32
N PHE A 64 10.20 -7.21 14.66
CA PHE A 64 10.59 -5.98 15.33
C PHE A 64 10.34 -4.74 14.48
N THR A 65 10.53 -4.82 13.16
CA THR A 65 10.13 -3.75 12.24
C THR A 65 8.65 -3.39 12.44
N TYR A 66 7.75 -4.37 12.52
CA TYR A 66 6.33 -4.10 12.79
C TYR A 66 6.06 -3.56 14.20
N VAL A 67 6.72 -4.10 15.23
CA VAL A 67 6.59 -3.57 16.61
C VAL A 67 6.95 -2.09 16.65
N CYS A 68 8.08 -1.71 16.03
CA CYS A 68 8.54 -0.34 15.95
C CYS A 68 7.58 0.54 15.14
N THR A 69 7.05 0.04 14.02
CA THR A 69 6.05 0.75 13.21
C THR A 69 4.79 1.05 14.02
N ILE A 70 4.25 0.07 14.74
CA ILE A 70 3.07 0.24 15.59
C ILE A 70 3.30 1.31 16.67
N LYS A 71 4.51 1.31 17.25
CA LYS A 71 4.91 2.25 18.31
C LYS A 71 5.32 3.63 17.79
N GLY A 72 5.36 3.86 16.48
CA GLY A 72 5.85 5.12 15.90
C GLY A 72 7.36 5.33 16.09
N LEU A 73 8.14 4.27 16.30
CA LEU A 73 9.60 4.34 16.47
C LEU A 73 10.28 4.29 15.10
N HIS A 74 10.10 5.33 14.29
CA HIS A 74 10.45 5.35 12.86
C HIS A 74 11.93 5.04 12.57
N ASP A 75 12.86 5.56 13.37
CA ASP A 75 14.29 5.27 13.19
C ASP A 75 14.62 3.80 13.48
N GLN A 76 14.01 3.24 14.52
CA GLN A 76 14.17 1.82 14.86
C GLN A 76 13.51 0.92 13.80
N THR A 77 12.38 1.33 13.23
CA THR A 77 11.77 0.65 12.07
C THR A 77 12.75 0.56 10.91
N ARG A 78 13.44 1.67 10.56
CA ARG A 78 14.46 1.67 9.49
C ARG A 78 15.63 0.74 9.80
N LEU A 79 16.17 0.81 11.03
CA LEU A 79 17.29 -0.04 11.46
C LEU A 79 16.94 -1.55 11.37
N HIS A 80 15.77 -1.95 11.89
CA HIS A 80 15.34 -3.35 11.83
C HIS A 80 15.03 -3.83 10.42
N LEU A 81 14.46 -2.96 9.58
CA LEU A 81 14.23 -3.30 8.19
C LEU A 81 15.53 -3.51 7.43
N GLN A 82 16.48 -2.57 7.55
CA GLN A 82 17.78 -2.66 6.89
C GLN A 82 18.55 -3.91 7.33
N ALA A 83 18.56 -4.20 8.63
CA ALA A 83 19.16 -5.43 9.16
C ALA A 83 18.49 -6.69 8.58
N GLY A 84 17.16 -6.71 8.47
CA GLY A 84 16.40 -7.80 7.85
C GLY A 84 16.74 -7.99 6.36
N CYS A 85 16.80 -6.91 5.58
CA CYS A 85 17.16 -6.98 4.16
C CYS A 85 18.60 -7.47 3.96
N ASN A 86 19.56 -7.01 4.77
CA ASN A 86 20.95 -7.49 4.72
C ASN A 86 21.04 -8.99 5.02
N LEU A 87 20.37 -9.47 6.07
CA LEU A 87 20.33 -10.89 6.41
C LEU A 87 19.69 -11.74 5.30
N LEU A 88 18.64 -11.23 4.65
CA LEU A 88 17.99 -11.90 3.53
C LEU A 88 18.95 -12.05 2.34
N CYS A 89 19.67 -10.98 1.97
CA CYS A 89 20.68 -11.00 0.92
C CYS A 89 21.78 -12.02 1.22
N GLU A 90 22.28 -12.06 2.46
CA GLU A 90 23.27 -13.05 2.87
C GLU A 90 22.77 -14.49 2.71
N LEU A 91 21.57 -14.79 3.20
CA LEU A 91 20.94 -16.12 3.11
C LEU A 91 20.74 -16.56 1.66
N GLN A 92 20.30 -15.65 0.79
CA GLN A 92 20.15 -15.92 -0.64
C GLN A 92 21.50 -16.16 -1.32
N SER A 93 22.54 -15.38 -0.98
CA SER A 93 23.89 -15.53 -1.54
C SER A 93 24.50 -16.89 -1.20
N LEU A 94 24.31 -17.36 0.03
CA LEU A 94 24.81 -18.65 0.49
C LEU A 94 24.07 -19.81 -0.21
N THR A 95 22.75 -19.67 -0.41
CA THR A 95 21.93 -20.65 -1.14
C THR A 95 22.38 -20.79 -2.59
N ASN A 96 22.70 -19.66 -3.24
CA ASN A 96 23.18 -19.63 -4.63
C ASN A 96 24.57 -20.26 -4.76
N LYS A 97 25.50 -19.99 -3.82
CA LYS A 97 26.82 -20.64 -3.78
C LYS A 97 26.71 -22.16 -3.60
N GLY A 98 25.82 -22.63 -2.73
CA GLY A 98 25.55 -24.07 -2.56
C GLY A 98 25.08 -24.74 -3.86
N ARG A 99 24.15 -24.11 -4.59
CA ARG A 99 23.64 -24.65 -5.87
C ARG A 99 24.67 -24.68 -7.00
N VAL A 100 25.54 -23.68 -7.09
CA VAL A 100 26.61 -23.65 -8.10
C VAL A 100 27.62 -24.77 -7.83
N THR A 101 27.92 -25.03 -6.55
CA THR A 101 28.85 -26.09 -6.14
C THR A 101 28.26 -27.49 -6.40
N LEU A 102 26.95 -27.66 -6.19
CA LEU A 102 26.22 -28.93 -6.42
C LEU A 102 26.15 -29.32 -7.91
N ASN A 103 26.04 -28.34 -8.82
CA ASN A 103 26.05 -28.59 -10.26
C ASN A 103 27.45 -28.96 -10.81
N GLN A 104 28.50 -28.86 -9.99
CA GLN A 104 29.89 -29.07 -10.43
C GLN A 104 30.54 -30.34 -9.85
N LYS A 105 29.90 -31.07 -8.93
CA LYS A 105 30.46 -32.30 -8.34
C LYS A 105 29.46 -33.46 -8.31
N LYS A 106 29.61 -34.35 -9.28
CA LYS A 106 29.33 -35.78 -9.12
C LYS A 106 30.61 -36.42 -8.54
N LEU A 107 30.46 -37.23 -7.50
CA LEU A 107 31.45 -38.02 -6.72
C LEU A 107 32.01 -37.43 -5.40
N LEU A 108 31.54 -38.10 -4.34
CA LEU A 108 32.13 -38.50 -3.05
C LEU A 108 32.65 -37.45 -2.04
N ASN A 109 32.02 -37.57 -0.86
CA ASN A 109 32.51 -37.34 0.50
C ASN A 109 32.96 -35.93 0.89
N ILE A 110 32.01 -35.08 1.31
CA ILE A 110 32.18 -34.22 2.49
C ILE A 110 30.83 -34.10 3.22
N ALA A 111 30.60 -34.97 4.20
CA ALA A 111 29.41 -35.00 5.04
C ALA A 111 29.54 -34.08 6.28
N GLN A 112 30.00 -32.83 6.11
CA GLN A 112 30.12 -31.90 7.24
C GLN A 112 29.78 -30.42 6.97
N ASP A 113 29.44 -30.02 5.74
CA ASP A 113 29.12 -28.61 5.44
C ASP A 113 27.77 -28.42 4.71
N GLU A 114 27.04 -29.50 4.45
CA GLU A 114 25.76 -29.48 3.71
C GLU A 114 24.51 -29.43 4.60
N ASP A 115 24.65 -29.40 5.93
CA ASP A 115 23.49 -29.50 6.83
C ASP A 115 22.63 -28.23 6.84
N TRP A 116 23.19 -27.06 6.50
CA TRP A 116 22.47 -25.79 6.72
C TRP A 116 21.44 -25.42 5.63
N ILE A 117 21.59 -25.93 4.40
CA ILE A 117 20.61 -25.72 3.32
C ILE A 117 19.38 -26.64 3.53
N SER A 118 19.58 -27.74 4.27
CA SER A 118 18.53 -28.62 4.81
C SER A 118 17.92 -28.08 6.13
N SER A 119 18.61 -27.18 6.84
CA SER A 119 18.26 -26.78 8.21
C SER A 119 17.39 -25.53 8.36
N VAL A 120 16.82 -24.95 7.29
CA VAL A 120 15.79 -23.92 7.46
C VAL A 120 14.43 -24.63 7.60
N PRO A 121 13.86 -24.74 8.81
CA PRO A 121 12.65 -25.53 9.03
C PRO A 121 11.40 -24.91 8.38
N VAL A 122 11.50 -23.68 7.85
CA VAL A 122 10.37 -22.87 7.36
C VAL A 122 10.76 -22.11 6.09
N SER A 123 9.86 -22.06 5.11
CA SER A 123 10.04 -21.22 3.92
C SER A 123 10.25 -19.75 4.30
N ILE A 124 11.32 -19.13 3.80
CA ILE A 124 11.59 -17.69 3.98
C ILE A 124 10.82 -16.80 2.99
N ALA A 125 10.09 -17.38 2.04
CA ALA A 125 9.37 -16.63 1.01
C ALA A 125 8.34 -15.61 1.56
N PRO A 126 7.57 -15.92 2.62
CA PRO A 126 6.69 -14.93 3.25
C PRO A 126 7.46 -13.75 3.84
N ILE A 127 8.61 -14.02 4.47
CA ILE A 127 9.45 -12.98 5.07
C ILE A 127 10.08 -12.09 4.00
N GLN A 128 10.58 -12.67 2.91
CA GLN A 128 11.03 -11.93 1.74
C GLN A 128 9.93 -11.01 1.20
N SER A 129 8.70 -11.51 1.11
CA SER A 129 7.57 -10.71 0.61
C SER A 129 7.24 -9.54 1.54
N ILE A 130 7.27 -9.78 2.86
CA ILE A 130 7.06 -8.74 3.87
C ILE A 130 8.14 -7.66 3.79
N LEU A 131 9.42 -8.05 3.80
CA LEU A 131 10.55 -7.12 3.80
C LEU A 131 10.57 -6.28 2.51
N ALA A 132 10.35 -6.90 1.36
CA ALA A 132 10.24 -6.18 0.10
C ALA A 132 9.10 -5.14 0.14
N ASN A 133 7.92 -5.49 0.68
CA ASN A 133 6.82 -4.54 0.83
C ASN A 133 7.13 -3.37 1.78
N LEU A 134 7.78 -3.66 2.92
CA LEU A 134 8.15 -2.63 3.89
C LEU A 134 9.22 -1.69 3.33
N GLU A 135 10.20 -2.22 2.61
CA GLU A 135 11.29 -1.44 2.01
C GLU A 135 10.77 -0.52 0.93
N LEU A 136 9.88 -1.04 0.09
CA LEU A 136 9.12 -0.24 -0.84
C LEU A 136 8.42 0.91 -0.08
N HIS A 137 7.53 0.62 0.87
CA HIS A 137 6.79 1.68 1.58
C HIS A 137 7.69 2.74 2.24
N LEU A 138 8.81 2.35 2.87
CA LEU A 138 9.74 3.33 3.45
C LEU A 138 10.41 4.19 2.38
N ASN A 139 10.84 3.60 1.27
CA ASN A 139 11.40 4.36 0.15
C ASN A 139 10.39 5.38 -0.41
N ALA A 140 9.11 5.01 -0.52
CA ALA A 140 8.07 5.96 -0.91
C ALA A 140 7.86 7.10 0.08
N LEU A 141 7.96 6.83 1.38
CA LEU A 141 7.85 7.88 2.39
C LEU A 141 9.03 8.85 2.34
N ASP A 142 10.26 8.32 2.20
CA ASP A 142 11.48 9.12 2.23
C ASP A 142 11.70 9.93 0.94
N HIS A 143 11.29 9.39 -0.22
CA HIS A 143 11.60 10.01 -1.53
C HIS A 143 10.36 10.43 -2.33
N GLY A 144 9.15 10.18 -1.84
CA GLY A 144 7.90 10.46 -2.56
C GLY A 144 7.59 9.49 -3.71
N GLY A 145 8.35 8.39 -3.87
CA GLY A 145 8.17 7.38 -4.92
C GLY A 145 8.96 6.08 -4.67
N MET A 146 8.56 4.98 -5.33
CA MET A 146 9.10 3.62 -5.13
C MET A 146 10.11 3.22 -6.23
N THR A 147 11.25 3.89 -6.37
CA THR A 147 12.10 3.66 -7.55
C THR A 147 13.59 3.54 -7.26
N GLU A 148 13.98 2.63 -6.37
CA GLU A 148 15.42 2.26 -6.24
C GLU A 148 15.71 0.75 -6.15
N SER A 149 14.73 -0.17 -6.10
CA SER A 149 15.02 -1.61 -5.99
C SER A 149 14.19 -2.53 -6.92
N PRO A 150 14.49 -2.55 -8.25
CA PRO A 150 13.76 -3.38 -9.22
C PRO A 150 13.90 -4.89 -8.99
N THR A 151 15.03 -5.32 -8.43
CA THR A 151 15.35 -6.74 -8.24
C THR A 151 14.48 -7.39 -7.16
N LEU A 152 14.19 -6.67 -6.06
CA LEU A 152 13.33 -7.18 -4.99
C LEU A 152 11.86 -7.30 -5.45
N LEU A 153 11.40 -6.33 -6.25
CA LEU A 153 10.09 -6.38 -6.89
C LEU A 153 9.92 -7.58 -7.80
N LEU A 154 10.91 -7.86 -8.66
CA LEU A 154 10.87 -8.99 -9.61
C LEU A 154 10.82 -10.36 -8.91
N GLN A 155 11.44 -10.50 -7.74
CA GLN A 155 11.49 -11.77 -7.01
C GLN A 155 10.26 -12.02 -6.12
N ASN A 156 9.46 -10.99 -5.84
CA ASN A 156 8.29 -11.12 -4.98
C ASN A 156 7.11 -11.75 -5.73
N LYS A 157 6.87 -13.04 -5.51
CA LYS A 157 5.75 -13.77 -6.16
C LYS A 157 4.39 -13.20 -5.80
N THR A 158 4.18 -12.75 -4.57
CA THR A 158 2.91 -12.20 -4.11
C THR A 158 2.57 -10.92 -4.86
N LEU A 159 3.54 -10.01 -5.00
CA LEU A 159 3.38 -8.74 -5.71
C LEU A 159 3.25 -8.90 -7.23
N ASN A 160 3.65 -10.04 -7.79
CA ASN A 160 3.58 -10.31 -9.21
C ASN A 160 2.46 -11.28 -9.62
N THR A 161 1.55 -11.64 -8.70
CA THR A 161 0.41 -12.54 -9.00
C THR A 161 -0.39 -12.05 -10.21
N TRP A 162 -0.56 -10.74 -10.36
CA TRP A 162 -1.28 -10.12 -11.49
C TRP A 162 -0.71 -10.51 -12.86
N ARG A 163 0.60 -10.79 -12.96
CA ARG A 163 1.28 -11.10 -14.24
C ARG A 163 0.81 -12.43 -14.85
N TYR A 164 0.38 -13.36 -13.99
CA TYR A 164 0.10 -14.74 -14.38
C TYR A 164 -1.35 -15.15 -14.15
N TYR A 165 -2.15 -14.32 -13.48
CA TYR A 165 -3.54 -14.62 -13.20
C TYR A 165 -4.37 -14.81 -14.48
N THR A 166 -5.25 -15.80 -14.44
CA THR A 166 -6.24 -16.14 -15.47
C THR A 166 -7.54 -16.50 -14.77
N ALA A 167 -8.67 -16.04 -15.30
CA ALA A 167 -9.98 -16.36 -14.74
C ALA A 167 -10.23 -17.88 -14.71
N PRO A 168 -10.98 -18.40 -13.72
CA PRO A 168 -11.42 -19.79 -13.75
C PRO A 168 -12.30 -20.04 -14.99
N ARG A 169 -12.34 -21.29 -15.46
CA ARG A 169 -13.24 -21.68 -16.56
C ARG A 169 -14.68 -21.68 -16.04
N ARG A 170 -15.65 -21.29 -16.87
CA ARG A 170 -17.10 -21.31 -16.53
C ARG A 170 -17.62 -22.69 -16.10
N SER A 171 -16.99 -23.76 -16.55
CA SER A 171 -17.34 -25.14 -16.16
C SER A 171 -16.80 -25.55 -14.78
N HIS A 172 -15.92 -24.74 -14.18
CA HIS A 172 -15.36 -25.02 -12.86
C HIS A 172 -16.20 -24.32 -11.80
N ARG A 173 -16.75 -25.08 -10.86
CA ARG A 173 -17.48 -24.51 -9.72
C ARG A 173 -16.54 -23.62 -8.90
N PRO A 174 -16.87 -22.34 -8.69
CA PRO A 174 -16.07 -21.46 -7.85
C PRO A 174 -15.85 -22.03 -6.45
N THR A 175 -14.62 -21.96 -5.98
CA THR A 175 -14.25 -22.35 -4.60
C THR A 175 -13.81 -21.12 -3.83
N PRO A 176 -13.83 -21.14 -2.47
CA PRO A 176 -13.24 -20.08 -1.66
C PRO A 176 -11.78 -19.78 -2.04
N ASN A 177 -11.04 -20.80 -2.47
CA ASN A 177 -9.67 -20.63 -2.96
C ASN A 177 -9.61 -19.88 -4.30
N SER A 178 -10.54 -20.13 -5.23
CA SER A 178 -10.62 -19.41 -6.51
C SER A 178 -10.91 -17.92 -6.30
N ILE A 179 -11.78 -17.58 -5.36
CA ILE A 179 -12.08 -16.19 -4.98
C ILE A 179 -10.84 -15.55 -4.35
N ASN A 180 -10.17 -16.25 -3.43
CA ASN A 180 -8.95 -15.76 -2.82
C ASN A 180 -7.82 -15.53 -3.84
N GLN A 181 -7.70 -16.39 -4.86
CA GLN A 181 -6.74 -16.19 -5.95
C GLN A 181 -7.06 -14.93 -6.78
N ALA A 182 -8.33 -14.69 -7.10
CA ALA A 182 -8.76 -13.47 -7.78
C ALA A 182 -8.48 -12.21 -6.92
N TYR A 183 -8.78 -12.29 -5.62
CA TYR A 183 -8.47 -11.23 -4.65
C TYR A 183 -6.97 -10.92 -4.60
N CYS A 184 -6.11 -11.93 -4.43
CA CYS A 184 -4.66 -11.73 -4.42
C CYS A 184 -4.15 -11.16 -5.75
N ALA A 185 -4.74 -11.55 -6.89
CA ALA A 185 -4.40 -10.97 -8.17
C ALA A 185 -4.82 -9.49 -8.28
N ALA A 186 -6.00 -9.14 -7.78
CA ALA A 186 -6.51 -7.77 -7.77
C ALA A 186 -5.69 -6.85 -6.85
N GLU A 187 -5.28 -7.34 -5.68
CA GLU A 187 -4.39 -6.64 -4.74
C GLU A 187 -2.98 -6.45 -5.33
N SER A 188 -2.45 -7.51 -5.94
CA SER A 188 -1.18 -7.48 -6.66
C SER A 188 -1.22 -6.51 -7.85
N LEU A 189 -2.33 -6.45 -8.59
CA LEU A 189 -2.53 -5.53 -9.71
C LEU A 189 -2.55 -4.08 -9.23
N PHE A 190 -3.24 -3.80 -8.12
CA PHE A 190 -3.32 -2.47 -7.52
C PHE A 190 -1.94 -1.93 -7.14
N THR A 191 -1.16 -2.77 -6.45
CA THR A 191 0.23 -2.42 -6.12
C THR A 191 1.07 -2.20 -7.39
N GLY A 192 0.91 -3.07 -8.40
CA GLY A 192 1.60 -2.94 -9.68
C GLY A 192 1.27 -1.63 -10.42
N LEU A 193 0.01 -1.19 -10.37
CA LEU A 193 -0.41 0.08 -10.99
C LEU A 193 0.12 1.31 -10.24
N ILE A 194 0.20 1.27 -8.90
CA ILE A 194 0.84 2.33 -8.12
C ILE A 194 2.32 2.46 -8.48
N LEU A 195 3.03 1.33 -8.55
CA LEU A 195 4.44 1.29 -8.94
C LEU A 195 4.63 1.82 -10.37
N PHE A 196 3.76 1.42 -11.29
CA PHE A 196 3.77 1.95 -12.65
C PHE A 196 3.69 3.49 -12.66
N SER A 197 2.77 4.07 -11.89
CA SER A 197 2.59 5.52 -11.81
C SER A 197 3.82 6.23 -11.25
N GLN A 198 4.54 5.61 -10.32
CA GLN A 198 5.77 6.17 -9.74
C GLN A 198 6.96 6.06 -10.72
N GLU A 199 7.14 4.91 -11.36
CA GLU A 199 8.16 4.70 -12.40
C GLU A 199 8.01 5.68 -13.58
N HIS A 200 6.76 6.10 -13.84
CA HIS A 200 6.42 6.99 -14.95
C HIS A 200 5.98 8.39 -14.48
N ALA A 201 6.29 8.77 -13.24
CA ALA A 201 5.80 10.02 -12.63
C ALA A 201 6.19 11.26 -13.46
N LYS A 202 7.39 11.27 -14.02
CA LYS A 202 7.85 12.35 -14.91
C LYS A 202 7.00 12.44 -16.17
N GLN A 203 6.79 11.32 -16.87
CA GLN A 203 6.00 11.28 -18.10
C GLN A 203 4.52 11.62 -17.85
N LEU A 204 3.97 11.17 -16.72
CA LEU A 204 2.62 11.56 -16.29
C LEU A 204 2.54 13.06 -16.02
N GLY A 205 3.56 13.62 -15.37
CA GLY A 205 3.69 15.06 -15.17
C GLY A 205 3.76 15.85 -16.48
N ASP A 206 4.57 15.38 -17.44
CA ASP A 206 4.70 16.00 -18.77
C ASP A 206 3.39 15.94 -19.58
N ILE A 207 2.53 14.92 -19.35
CA ILE A 207 1.19 14.86 -19.95
C ILE A 207 0.28 15.90 -19.30
N GLN A 208 0.29 15.99 -17.97
CA GLN A 208 -0.56 16.92 -17.21
C GLN A 208 -0.18 18.39 -17.45
N SER A 209 1.10 18.68 -17.70
CA SER A 209 1.57 20.03 -18.06
C SER A 209 1.46 20.33 -19.56
N GLY A 210 0.91 19.42 -20.37
CA GLY A 210 0.72 19.61 -21.81
C GLY A 210 1.98 19.45 -22.69
N VAL A 211 3.11 19.04 -22.12
CA VAL A 211 4.40 18.90 -22.82
C VAL A 211 4.41 17.69 -23.77
N SER A 212 3.87 16.54 -23.33
CA SER A 212 3.93 15.28 -24.10
C SER A 212 2.68 14.99 -24.95
N GLY A 213 1.57 15.73 -24.72
CA GLY A 213 0.32 15.59 -25.46
C GLY A 213 -0.24 14.17 -25.56
N SER A 214 -1.00 13.89 -26.62
CA SER A 214 -1.68 12.60 -26.86
C SER A 214 -0.73 11.44 -27.17
N THR A 215 0.45 11.72 -27.74
CA THR A 215 1.48 10.72 -28.05
C THR A 215 2.05 10.11 -26.76
N GLY A 216 2.34 10.92 -25.75
CA GLY A 216 2.80 10.45 -24.44
C GLY A 216 1.75 9.56 -23.76
N LEU A 217 0.49 9.97 -23.80
CA LEU A 217 -0.63 9.20 -23.24
C LEU A 217 -0.79 7.83 -23.94
N THR A 218 -0.69 7.81 -25.27
CA THR A 218 -0.74 6.57 -26.06
C THR A 218 0.42 5.63 -25.73
N MET A 219 1.63 6.17 -25.57
CA MET A 219 2.81 5.39 -25.16
C MET A 219 2.61 4.75 -23.79
N LEU A 220 2.16 5.51 -22.79
CA LEU A 220 1.95 4.98 -21.45
C LEU A 220 0.81 3.95 -21.40
N ALA A 221 -0.28 4.20 -22.13
CA ALA A 221 -1.37 3.22 -22.29
C ALA A 221 -0.86 1.92 -22.92
N ALA A 222 0.02 2.00 -23.93
CA ALA A 222 0.64 0.82 -24.52
C ALA A 222 1.49 0.03 -23.50
N ARG A 223 2.19 0.71 -22.59
CA ARG A 223 2.94 0.08 -21.50
C ARG A 223 2.04 -0.55 -20.43
N GLN A 224 0.81 -0.03 -20.24
CA GLN A 224 -0.16 -0.60 -19.30
C GLN A 224 -0.92 -1.84 -19.85
N LYS A 225 -0.75 -2.22 -21.12
CA LYS A 225 -1.45 -3.38 -21.72
C LYS A 225 -1.44 -4.66 -20.87
N PRO A 226 -0.31 -5.09 -20.25
CA PRO A 226 -0.30 -6.27 -19.39
C PRO A 226 -1.18 -6.13 -18.14
N TYR A 227 -1.26 -4.93 -17.56
CA TYR A 227 -2.10 -4.62 -16.41
C TYR A 227 -3.59 -4.65 -16.80
N THR A 228 -3.93 -4.05 -17.94
CA THR A 228 -5.28 -4.11 -18.52
C THR A 228 -5.70 -5.55 -18.83
N ARG A 229 -4.78 -6.42 -19.25
CA ARG A 229 -5.07 -7.86 -19.43
C ARG A 229 -5.48 -8.50 -18.12
N CYS A 230 -4.73 -8.27 -17.04
CA CYS A 230 -5.07 -8.83 -15.73
C CYS A 230 -6.42 -8.29 -15.22
N TYR A 231 -6.68 -6.98 -15.36
CA TYR A 231 -7.96 -6.36 -15.04
C TYR A 231 -9.13 -7.10 -15.70
N LYS A 232 -9.03 -7.37 -17.01
CA LYS A 232 -10.07 -8.07 -17.77
C LYS A 232 -10.26 -9.52 -17.31
N GLU A 233 -9.19 -10.22 -16.93
CA GLU A 233 -9.29 -11.55 -16.33
C GLU A 233 -9.99 -11.52 -14.96
N ILE A 234 -9.75 -10.49 -14.15
CA ILE A 234 -10.45 -10.31 -12.88
C ILE A 234 -11.94 -9.98 -13.12
N SER A 235 -12.28 -9.13 -14.09
CA SER A 235 -13.68 -8.86 -14.46
C SER A 235 -14.41 -10.14 -14.85
N LYS A 236 -13.80 -11.00 -15.68
CA LYS A 236 -14.36 -12.31 -16.04
C LYS A 236 -14.57 -13.20 -14.83
N ALA A 237 -13.63 -13.21 -13.87
CA ALA A 237 -13.78 -14.00 -12.65
C ALA A 237 -14.94 -13.47 -11.79
N ILE A 238 -15.09 -12.16 -11.68
CA ILE A 238 -16.21 -11.52 -10.97
C ILE A 238 -17.54 -11.93 -11.60
N GLU A 239 -17.69 -11.90 -12.92
CA GLU A 239 -18.91 -12.35 -13.60
C GLU A 239 -19.26 -13.81 -13.27
N ILE A 240 -18.25 -14.69 -13.26
CA ILE A 240 -18.44 -16.11 -12.92
C ILE A 240 -18.88 -16.26 -11.46
N PHE A 241 -18.27 -15.52 -10.54
CA PHE A 241 -18.59 -15.61 -9.11
C PHE A 241 -19.95 -14.99 -8.79
N GLN A 242 -20.34 -13.91 -9.47
CA GLN A 242 -21.63 -13.26 -9.29
C GLN A 242 -22.79 -14.21 -9.61
N HIS A 243 -22.67 -15.01 -10.67
CA HIS A 243 -23.67 -16.02 -11.00
C HIS A 243 -23.91 -17.03 -9.84
N GLU A 244 -22.86 -17.40 -9.10
CA GLU A 244 -23.00 -18.27 -7.92
C GLU A 244 -23.59 -17.56 -6.71
N VAL A 245 -23.32 -16.26 -6.55
CA VAL A 245 -23.98 -15.42 -5.53
C VAL A 245 -25.47 -15.34 -5.81
N ASP A 246 -25.85 -15.08 -7.07
CA ASP A 246 -27.25 -14.98 -7.49
C ASP A 246 -27.98 -16.33 -7.33
N ALA A 247 -27.27 -17.44 -7.53
CA ALA A 247 -27.74 -18.79 -7.25
C ALA A 247 -27.78 -19.14 -5.74
N CYS A 248 -27.52 -18.18 -4.85
CA CYS A 248 -27.46 -18.33 -3.39
C CYS A 248 -26.44 -19.38 -2.90
N GLN A 249 -25.41 -19.67 -3.70
CA GLN A 249 -24.35 -20.62 -3.34
C GLN A 249 -23.15 -19.94 -2.66
N LEU A 250 -23.03 -18.62 -2.82
CA LEU A 250 -21.99 -17.82 -2.24
C LEU A 250 -22.59 -16.60 -1.53
N GLU A 251 -22.10 -16.32 -0.33
CA GLU A 251 -22.48 -15.16 0.44
C GLU A 251 -22.01 -13.85 -0.25
N PRO A 252 -22.89 -12.86 -0.51
CA PRO A 252 -22.54 -11.65 -1.27
C PRO A 252 -21.34 -10.88 -0.70
N HIS A 253 -21.19 -10.88 0.62
CA HIS A 253 -20.10 -10.16 1.30
C HIS A 253 -18.70 -10.71 1.01
N THR A 254 -18.59 -11.95 0.51
CA THR A 254 -17.29 -12.56 0.13
C THR A 254 -16.65 -11.90 -1.09
N MET A 255 -17.46 -11.22 -1.91
CA MET A 255 -17.03 -10.55 -3.14
C MET A 255 -16.65 -9.09 -2.93
N LEU A 256 -17.08 -8.47 -1.82
CA LEU A 256 -16.85 -7.04 -1.55
C LEU A 256 -15.38 -6.62 -1.66
N PRO A 257 -14.40 -7.35 -1.08
CA PRO A 257 -12.98 -6.99 -1.22
C PRO A 257 -12.52 -7.01 -2.67
N LEU A 258 -12.96 -8.00 -3.45
CA LEU A 258 -12.60 -8.14 -4.85
C LEU A 258 -13.16 -6.98 -5.68
N HIS A 259 -14.42 -6.58 -5.44
CA HIS A 259 -15.01 -5.39 -6.09
C HIS A 259 -14.28 -4.10 -5.70
N LEU A 260 -13.90 -3.93 -4.43
CA LEU A 260 -13.18 -2.74 -3.96
C LEU A 260 -11.86 -2.56 -4.71
N PHE A 261 -11.07 -3.63 -4.84
CA PHE A 261 -9.83 -3.62 -5.61
C PHE A 261 -10.08 -3.41 -7.10
N GLN A 262 -11.12 -4.06 -7.66
CA GLN A 262 -11.42 -3.90 -9.09
C GLN A 262 -11.77 -2.45 -9.45
N MET A 263 -12.63 -1.80 -8.67
CA MET A 263 -12.98 -0.39 -8.89
C MET A 263 -11.76 0.52 -8.78
N SER A 264 -10.85 0.24 -7.84
CA SER A 264 -9.64 1.05 -7.65
C SER A 264 -8.60 0.80 -8.74
N ASN A 265 -8.49 -0.43 -9.23
CA ASN A 265 -7.66 -0.76 -10.39
C ASN A 265 -8.14 -0.03 -11.65
N ARG A 266 -9.46 0.06 -11.86
CA ARG A 266 -10.06 0.80 -12.97
C ARG A 266 -9.65 2.28 -12.96
N LEU A 267 -9.62 2.89 -11.76
CA LEU A 267 -9.20 4.27 -11.58
C LEU A 267 -7.74 4.52 -12.01
N LEU A 268 -6.84 3.59 -11.71
CA LEU A 268 -5.39 3.73 -11.95
C LEU A 268 -4.96 3.38 -13.39
N LEU A 269 -5.85 2.83 -14.20
CA LEU A 269 -5.59 2.58 -15.61
C LEU A 269 -5.73 3.88 -16.43
N ILE A 270 -4.71 4.20 -17.23
CA ILE A 270 -4.69 5.38 -18.10
C ILE A 270 -5.84 5.32 -19.11
N GLN A 271 -6.10 4.15 -19.69
CA GLN A 271 -7.27 3.90 -20.52
C GLN A 271 -8.24 3.00 -19.77
N ASP A 272 -9.51 3.40 -19.70
CA ASP A 272 -10.54 2.65 -19.02
C ASP A 272 -10.92 1.45 -19.90
N PRO A 273 -10.77 0.22 -19.39
CA PRO A 273 -11.14 -0.97 -20.13
C PRO A 273 -12.66 -1.14 -20.32
N GLU A 274 -13.48 -0.43 -19.54
CA GLU A 274 -14.94 -0.52 -19.53
C GLU A 274 -15.62 0.67 -20.23
N GLU A 275 -15.02 1.87 -20.19
CA GLU A 275 -15.57 3.08 -20.82
C GLU A 275 -14.55 3.75 -21.77
N HIS A 276 -14.74 3.59 -23.08
CA HIS A 276 -13.76 4.08 -24.07
C HIS A 276 -13.99 5.55 -24.44
N ASP A 277 -15.18 6.09 -24.14
CA ASP A 277 -15.48 7.51 -24.31
C ASP A 277 -14.85 8.31 -23.16
N LEU A 278 -13.88 9.17 -23.48
CA LEU A 278 -13.15 9.96 -22.50
C LEU A 278 -14.02 11.00 -21.78
N VAL A 279 -15.03 11.56 -22.46
CA VAL A 279 -15.93 12.55 -21.88
C VAL A 279 -16.83 11.85 -20.88
N LYS A 280 -17.47 10.76 -21.32
CA LYS A 280 -18.33 9.97 -20.43
C LYS A 280 -17.56 9.39 -19.24
N ARG A 281 -16.34 8.90 -19.49
CA ARG A 281 -15.45 8.44 -18.40
C ARG A 281 -15.24 9.56 -17.38
N GLN A 282 -14.89 10.76 -17.85
CA GLN A 282 -14.64 11.91 -16.98
C GLN A 282 -15.87 12.26 -16.13
N ASP A 283 -17.07 12.24 -16.73
CA ASP A 283 -18.33 12.48 -16.04
C ASP A 283 -18.62 11.39 -14.98
N ASP A 284 -18.29 10.14 -15.29
CA ASP A 284 -18.52 8.99 -14.41
C ASP A 284 -17.48 8.85 -13.28
N LEU A 285 -16.34 9.56 -13.33
CA LEU A 285 -15.26 9.41 -12.33
C LEU A 285 -15.74 9.72 -10.92
N SER A 286 -16.59 10.74 -10.73
CA SER A 286 -17.13 11.10 -9.41
C SER A 286 -17.93 9.93 -8.79
N ALA A 287 -18.74 9.25 -9.61
CA ALA A 287 -19.49 8.07 -9.19
C ALA A 287 -18.57 6.89 -8.86
N LEU A 288 -17.47 6.72 -9.61
CA LEU A 288 -16.46 5.68 -9.33
C LEU A 288 -15.77 5.90 -7.97
N TYR A 289 -15.33 7.12 -7.68
CA TYR A 289 -14.75 7.47 -6.37
C TYR A 289 -15.74 7.20 -5.22
N LYS A 290 -17.00 7.59 -5.40
CA LYS A 290 -18.06 7.34 -4.41
C LYS A 290 -18.27 5.84 -4.17
N SER A 291 -18.28 5.04 -5.24
CA SER A 291 -18.44 3.58 -5.17
C SER A 291 -17.31 2.91 -4.40
N ILE A 292 -16.07 3.39 -4.53
CA ILE A 292 -14.92 2.89 -3.75
C ILE A 292 -15.15 3.14 -2.25
N VAL A 293 -15.62 4.33 -1.87
CA VAL A 293 -15.92 4.66 -0.46
C VAL A 293 -17.10 3.83 0.06
N ASP A 294 -18.13 3.63 -0.75
CA ASP A 294 -19.30 2.80 -0.40
C ASP A 294 -18.89 1.34 -0.15
N LEU A 295 -18.05 0.77 -1.01
CA LEU A 295 -17.54 -0.59 -0.86
C LEU A 295 -16.64 -0.72 0.37
N ALA A 296 -15.73 0.23 0.60
CA ALA A 296 -14.88 0.24 1.77
C ALA A 296 -15.72 0.31 3.06
N GLU A 297 -16.75 1.15 3.10
CA GLU A 297 -17.64 1.23 4.26
C GLU A 297 -18.44 -0.07 4.47
N GLN A 298 -18.91 -0.71 3.38
CA GLN A 298 -19.58 -2.02 3.47
C GLN A 298 -18.64 -3.09 4.02
N VAL A 299 -17.38 -3.13 3.57
CA VAL A 299 -16.36 -4.02 4.13
C VAL A 299 -16.18 -3.75 5.61
N MET A 300 -16.10 -2.49 6.04
CA MET A 300 -15.93 -2.13 7.46
C MET A 300 -17.10 -2.52 8.36
N LYS A 301 -18.31 -2.71 7.79
CA LYS A 301 -19.50 -3.15 8.53
C LYS A 301 -19.55 -4.66 8.75
N LEU A 302 -18.71 -5.42 8.05
CA LEU A 302 -18.60 -6.87 8.26
C LEU A 302 -17.86 -7.17 9.58
N ASP A 303 -18.05 -8.38 10.08
CA ASP A 303 -17.31 -8.89 11.24
C ASP A 303 -15.80 -8.72 11.05
N SER A 304 -15.14 -8.16 12.06
CA SER A 304 -13.68 -7.99 12.16
C SER A 304 -12.89 -9.25 11.82
N ILE A 305 -13.43 -10.44 12.14
CA ILE A 305 -12.78 -11.73 11.83
C ILE A 305 -12.75 -11.97 10.32
N LYS A 306 -13.83 -11.60 9.61
CA LYS A 306 -13.98 -11.78 8.16
C LYS A 306 -13.17 -10.74 7.36
N THR A 307 -12.88 -9.59 7.96
CA THR A 307 -12.20 -8.46 7.28
C THR A 307 -10.73 -8.31 7.63
N ARG A 308 -10.19 -9.21 8.47
CA ARG A 308 -8.80 -9.14 8.96
C ARG A 308 -7.75 -9.15 7.85
N ARG A 309 -8.08 -9.69 6.67
CA ARG A 309 -7.19 -9.77 5.50
C ARG A 309 -7.48 -8.73 4.42
N VAL A 310 -8.54 -7.94 4.58
CA VAL A 310 -9.00 -7.01 3.54
C VAL A 310 -8.31 -5.67 3.74
N SER A 311 -7.54 -5.22 2.75
CA SER A 311 -6.95 -3.89 2.76
C SER A 311 -7.92 -2.86 2.21
N TYR A 312 -8.12 -1.75 2.92
CA TYR A 312 -8.93 -0.62 2.43
C TYR A 312 -8.33 0.75 2.72
N THR A 313 -7.26 0.85 3.53
CA THR A 313 -6.62 2.13 3.88
C THR A 313 -6.07 2.83 2.66
N GLN A 314 -5.36 2.10 1.79
CA GLN A 314 -4.82 2.66 0.55
C GLN A 314 -5.92 3.15 -0.41
N HIS A 315 -7.06 2.46 -0.45
CA HIS A 315 -8.20 2.80 -1.32
C HIS A 315 -8.88 4.08 -0.84
N LEU A 316 -9.12 4.18 0.47
CA LEU A 316 -9.67 5.38 1.07
C LEU A 316 -8.69 6.56 0.94
N PHE A 317 -7.38 6.33 1.09
CA PHE A 317 -6.38 7.38 0.88
C PHE A 317 -6.35 7.82 -0.59
N LEU A 318 -6.43 6.88 -1.54
CA LEU A 318 -6.56 7.17 -2.98
C LEU A 318 -7.73 8.10 -3.27
N VAL A 319 -8.91 7.80 -2.72
CA VAL A 319 -10.08 8.68 -2.85
C VAL A 319 -9.86 10.00 -2.14
N ALA A 320 -9.35 10.00 -0.91
CA ALA A 320 -9.15 11.22 -0.13
C ALA A 320 -8.15 12.18 -0.77
N HIS A 321 -7.10 11.65 -1.43
CA HIS A 321 -6.07 12.47 -2.08
C HIS A 321 -6.41 12.88 -3.51
N SER A 322 -7.05 12.00 -4.32
CA SER A 322 -7.27 12.21 -5.77
C SER A 322 -8.73 12.35 -6.17
N GLY A 323 -9.67 12.14 -5.25
CA GLY A 323 -11.09 12.20 -5.51
C GLY A 323 -11.55 13.51 -6.14
N ILE A 324 -12.60 13.38 -6.95
CA ILE A 324 -13.41 14.50 -7.45
C ILE A 324 -14.56 14.70 -6.44
N GLY A 325 -14.80 15.95 -6.04
CA GLY A 325 -15.79 16.30 -5.02
C GLY A 325 -15.26 16.25 -3.58
N GLN A 326 -15.39 17.37 -2.87
CA GLN A 326 -14.97 17.49 -1.47
C GLN A 326 -15.78 16.62 -0.50
N SER A 327 -17.06 16.38 -0.79
CA SER A 327 -17.95 15.55 0.04
C SER A 327 -17.45 14.10 0.14
N THR A 328 -17.18 13.46 -1.00
CA THR A 328 -16.64 12.10 -1.08
C THR A 328 -15.27 11.98 -0.42
N ARG A 329 -14.38 12.96 -0.63
CA ARG A 329 -13.04 12.99 -0.01
C ARG A 329 -13.11 13.08 1.51
N ARG A 330 -13.94 13.98 2.06
CA ARG A 330 -14.14 14.11 3.51
C ARG A 330 -14.72 12.84 4.12
N ARG A 331 -15.63 12.16 3.42
CA ARG A 331 -16.17 10.87 3.86
C ARG A 331 -15.07 9.80 3.90
N ALA A 332 -14.19 9.74 2.90
CA ALA A 332 -13.05 8.83 2.92
C ALA A 332 -12.09 9.11 4.10
N VAL A 333 -11.81 10.38 4.39
CA VAL A 333 -11.03 10.80 5.57
C VAL A 333 -11.70 10.38 6.88
N ALA A 334 -13.02 10.59 7.01
CA ALA A 334 -13.76 10.18 8.20
C ALA A 334 -13.67 8.67 8.46
N LEU A 335 -13.63 7.85 7.40
CA LEU A 335 -13.40 6.41 7.51
C LEU A 335 -11.94 6.09 7.89
N LEU A 336 -10.95 6.80 7.33
CA LEU A 336 -9.52 6.64 7.68
C LEU A 336 -9.23 6.99 9.15
N ARG A 337 -10.02 7.90 9.75
CA ARG A 337 -9.93 8.25 11.18
C ARG A 337 -10.32 7.11 12.12
N ARG A 338 -10.80 5.96 11.61
CA ARG A 338 -10.95 4.72 12.39
C ARG A 338 -9.58 4.02 12.42
N PRO A 339 -8.89 3.95 13.58
CA PRO A 339 -7.51 3.49 13.65
C PRO A 339 -7.32 2.08 13.10
N ARG A 340 -6.42 1.95 12.14
CA ARG A 340 -6.01 0.66 11.57
C ARG A 340 -4.60 0.74 11.02
N LEU A 341 -3.85 -0.34 11.18
CA LEU A 341 -2.53 -0.51 10.60
C LEU A 341 -2.55 -1.69 9.63
N GLU A 342 -2.39 -1.42 8.33
CA GLU A 342 -2.38 -2.43 7.27
C GLU A 342 -0.98 -2.55 6.66
N GLY A 343 -0.21 -3.53 7.12
CA GLY A 343 1.21 -3.62 6.77
C GLY A 343 1.96 -2.40 7.32
N GLY A 344 2.41 -1.51 6.42
CA GLY A 344 3.05 -0.23 6.79
C GLY A 344 2.11 0.98 6.77
N TRP A 345 0.83 0.81 6.44
CA TRP A 345 -0.12 1.91 6.28
C TRP A 345 -0.88 2.18 7.57
N ASP A 346 -0.56 3.29 8.23
CA ASP A 346 -1.32 3.81 9.37
C ASP A 346 -2.45 4.73 8.85
N SER A 347 -3.70 4.32 9.07
CA SER A 347 -4.87 5.05 8.58
C SER A 347 -4.97 6.46 9.15
N LEU A 348 -4.45 6.71 10.36
CA LEU A 348 -4.48 8.02 11.01
C LEU A 348 -3.45 8.98 10.39
N ILE A 349 -2.29 8.47 9.97
CA ILE A 349 -1.33 9.23 9.15
C ILE A 349 -1.99 9.61 7.84
N SER A 350 -2.58 8.64 7.13
CA SER A 350 -3.27 8.86 5.86
C SER A 350 -4.39 9.90 5.97
N ALA A 351 -5.20 9.84 7.03
CA ALA A 351 -6.24 10.83 7.30
C ALA A 351 -5.67 12.24 7.48
N SER A 352 -4.66 12.39 8.35
CA SER A 352 -4.07 13.69 8.68
C SER A 352 -3.33 14.30 7.50
N LEU A 353 -2.66 13.47 6.68
CA LEU A 353 -2.04 13.92 5.44
C LEU A 353 -3.09 14.35 4.41
N ALA A 354 -4.18 13.58 4.25
CA ALA A 354 -5.25 13.94 3.33
C ALA A 354 -5.96 15.25 3.70
N GLU A 355 -6.17 15.49 5.00
CA GLU A 355 -6.68 16.78 5.49
C GLU A 355 -5.71 17.92 5.17
N ALA A 356 -4.42 17.75 5.41
CA ALA A 356 -3.41 18.75 5.07
C ALA A 356 -3.35 19.05 3.56
N ILE A 357 -3.50 18.03 2.71
CA ILE A 357 -3.64 18.19 1.25
C ILE A 357 -4.86 19.06 0.93
N MET A 358 -6.05 18.68 1.41
CA MET A 358 -7.29 19.41 1.11
C MET A 358 -7.26 20.85 1.60
N ASP A 359 -6.66 21.10 2.76
CA ASP A 359 -6.49 22.45 3.28
C ASP A 359 -5.55 23.28 2.40
N ARG A 360 -4.40 22.73 1.98
CA ARG A 360 -3.47 23.44 1.09
C ARG A 360 -4.12 23.78 -0.25
N GLU A 361 -4.88 22.84 -0.82
CA GLU A 361 -5.62 23.05 -2.06
C GLU A 361 -6.62 24.21 -1.94
N LYS A 362 -7.31 24.30 -0.80
CA LYS A 362 -8.24 25.39 -0.50
C LYS A 362 -7.50 26.73 -0.30
N GLU A 363 -6.41 26.72 0.45
CA GLU A 363 -5.55 27.89 0.68
C GLU A 363 -5.04 28.45 -0.65
N ALA A 364 -4.52 27.60 -1.55
CA ALA A 364 -4.00 28.00 -2.86
C ALA A 364 -5.08 28.67 -3.74
N ALA A 365 -6.30 28.12 -3.72
CA ALA A 365 -7.43 28.70 -4.42
C ALA A 365 -7.85 30.07 -3.82
N CYS A 366 -7.78 30.23 -2.50
CA CYS A 366 -8.05 31.49 -1.82
C CYS A 366 -6.98 32.56 -2.12
N GLU A 367 -5.70 32.19 -2.04
CA GLU A 367 -4.55 33.04 -2.40
C GLU A 367 -4.71 33.62 -3.81
N TYR A 368 -5.05 32.77 -4.79
CA TYR A 368 -5.27 33.20 -6.18
C TYR A 368 -6.40 34.22 -6.32
N ARG A 369 -7.55 34.01 -5.64
CA ARG A 369 -8.68 34.95 -5.72
C ARG A 369 -8.32 36.33 -5.15
N LEU A 370 -7.54 36.36 -4.07
CA LEU A 370 -7.07 37.60 -3.46
C LEU A 370 -6.11 38.35 -4.40
N GLU A 371 -5.16 37.64 -5.03
CA GLU A 371 -4.23 38.22 -6.00
C GLU A 371 -4.93 38.83 -7.22
N GLN A 372 -6.06 38.24 -7.64
CA GLN A 372 -6.86 38.76 -8.76
C GLN A 372 -7.78 39.95 -8.39
N ASN A 373 -7.70 40.50 -7.17
CA ASN A 373 -8.60 41.54 -6.66
C ASN A 373 -10.10 41.17 -6.77
N LEU A 374 -10.43 39.88 -6.79
CA LEU A 374 -11.80 39.40 -6.69
C LEU A 374 -12.25 39.53 -5.23
N TYR A 375 -12.66 40.74 -4.84
CA TYR A 375 -13.27 40.97 -3.52
C TYR A 375 -14.53 40.10 -3.34
N PRO A 376 -14.84 39.60 -2.13
CA PRO A 376 -16.04 38.80 -1.86
C PRO A 376 -17.37 39.59 -1.94
N GLY A 377 -17.41 40.74 -2.61
CA GLY A 377 -18.46 41.75 -2.46
C GLY A 377 -19.24 42.14 -3.72
N THR A 378 -18.87 41.69 -4.92
CA THR A 378 -19.53 42.17 -6.14
C THR A 378 -19.68 41.10 -7.21
N THR A 379 -20.39 40.02 -6.88
CA THR A 379 -21.25 39.36 -7.87
C THR A 379 -22.61 39.14 -7.23
N GLY A 380 -23.59 39.85 -7.77
CA GLY A 380 -24.99 39.76 -7.39
C GLY A 380 -25.54 38.35 -7.56
N GLY A 381 -26.70 38.15 -6.93
CA GLY A 381 -27.39 36.88 -6.82
C GLY A 381 -27.41 36.06 -8.09
N GLY A 382 -26.89 34.86 -7.96
CA GLY A 382 -27.08 33.75 -8.86
C GLY A 382 -26.79 32.50 -8.04
N GLU A 383 -27.84 31.80 -7.61
CA GLU A 383 -27.79 30.43 -7.10
C GLU A 383 -27.36 29.46 -8.22
N GLU A 384 -26.32 29.80 -8.98
CA GLU A 384 -25.76 28.92 -10.00
C GLU A 384 -24.69 28.04 -9.35
N ASN A 385 -25.17 26.85 -8.98
CA ASN A 385 -24.42 25.63 -8.71
C ASN A 385 -23.63 25.58 -7.39
N GLY A 386 -24.32 25.16 -6.32
CA GLY A 386 -23.70 24.52 -5.16
C GLY A 386 -22.78 23.34 -5.52
N GLN A 387 -22.91 22.76 -6.73
CA GLN A 387 -21.98 21.77 -7.30
C GLN A 387 -20.61 22.34 -7.70
N ARG A 388 -20.49 23.60 -8.15
CA ARG A 388 -19.19 24.20 -8.53
C ARG A 388 -18.29 24.50 -7.33
N LEU A 389 -18.86 24.59 -6.12
CA LEU A 389 -18.10 24.78 -4.87
C LEU A 389 -17.49 23.48 -4.32
N GLU A 390 -17.90 22.30 -4.82
CA GLU A 390 -17.35 21.02 -4.36
C GLU A 390 -16.06 20.60 -5.08
N GLU A 391 -15.73 21.18 -6.23
CA GLU A 391 -14.56 20.79 -7.02
C GLU A 391 -13.44 21.82 -6.90
N VAL A 392 -12.23 21.30 -6.68
CA VAL A 392 -11.00 22.11 -6.67
C VAL A 392 -10.45 22.10 -8.09
N ASP A 393 -10.25 23.29 -8.66
CA ASP A 393 -9.61 23.45 -9.97
C ASP A 393 -8.29 22.65 -10.01
N PRO A 394 -8.04 21.85 -11.06
CA PRO A 394 -6.82 21.05 -11.21
C PRO A 394 -5.52 21.81 -10.91
N ILE A 395 -5.44 23.11 -11.21
CA ILE A 395 -4.24 23.92 -10.99
C ILE A 395 -3.89 24.10 -9.50
N PHE A 396 -4.88 24.02 -8.61
CA PHE A 396 -4.68 24.13 -7.16
C PHE A 396 -4.51 22.78 -6.47
N ARG A 397 -4.65 21.66 -7.20
CA ARG A 397 -4.43 20.32 -6.63
C ARG A 397 -2.97 20.14 -6.24
N VAL A 398 -2.74 19.43 -5.14
CA VAL A 398 -1.38 19.05 -4.72
C VAL A 398 -0.80 18.05 -5.73
N PHE A 399 0.33 18.43 -6.32
CA PHE A 399 1.10 17.64 -7.28
C PHE A 399 2.12 16.74 -6.59
N ASN A 400 2.83 17.28 -5.60
CA ASN A 400 3.93 16.59 -4.94
C ASN A 400 3.85 16.78 -3.42
N ILE A 401 4.22 15.71 -2.71
CA ILE A 401 4.29 15.63 -1.26
C ILE A 401 5.66 15.06 -0.90
N THR A 402 6.41 15.78 -0.06
CA THR A 402 7.54 15.19 0.67
C THR A 402 7.19 15.09 2.14
N PHE A 403 7.66 14.04 2.80
CA PHE A 403 7.17 13.66 4.11
C PHE A 403 8.33 13.23 5.00
N ALA A 404 8.43 13.79 6.20
CA ALA A 404 9.44 13.42 7.17
C ALA A 404 8.85 13.29 8.56
N PHE A 405 9.11 12.17 9.22
CA PHE A 405 8.76 11.97 10.63
C PHE A 405 9.61 12.87 11.52
N THR A 406 8.97 13.59 12.44
CA THR A 406 9.65 14.48 13.41
C THR A 406 9.41 14.06 14.86
N GLY A 407 8.54 13.07 15.08
CA GLY A 407 8.25 12.47 16.38
C GLY A 407 7.47 11.16 16.22
N GLN A 408 7.02 10.56 17.33
CA GLN A 408 6.30 9.28 17.30
C GLN A 408 4.93 9.34 16.60
N ARG A 409 4.26 10.48 16.73
CA ARG A 409 2.92 10.77 16.19
C ARG A 409 2.91 12.13 15.50
N GLU A 410 4.05 12.53 14.95
CA GLU A 410 4.24 13.84 14.32
C GLU A 410 5.13 13.71 13.09
N ALA A 411 4.73 14.42 12.04
CA ALA A 411 5.49 14.51 10.81
C ALA A 411 5.37 15.90 10.21
N ARG A 412 6.30 16.24 9.35
CA ARG A 412 6.28 17.45 8.53
C ARG A 412 6.09 17.05 7.07
N ALA A 413 5.01 17.54 6.48
CA ALA A 413 4.73 17.40 5.06
C ALA A 413 5.06 18.70 4.33
N VAL A 414 5.69 18.62 3.17
CA VAL A 414 5.81 19.75 2.24
C VAL A 414 4.89 19.46 1.06
N LEU A 415 3.92 20.35 0.86
CA LEU A 415 2.85 20.20 -0.12
C LEU A 415 3.07 21.21 -1.24
N ARG A 416 3.22 20.74 -2.49
CA ARG A 416 3.39 21.59 -3.67
C ARG A 416 2.24 21.36 -4.64
N THR A 417 1.53 22.41 -4.99
CA THR A 417 0.43 22.44 -5.96
C THR A 417 0.95 22.49 -7.40
N TRP A 418 0.08 22.21 -8.38
CA TRP A 418 0.41 22.39 -9.80
C TRP A 418 0.79 23.83 -10.13
N ARG A 419 0.04 24.81 -9.63
CA ARG A 419 0.36 26.22 -9.77
C ARG A 419 1.78 26.54 -9.30
N GLU A 420 2.11 26.16 -8.05
CA GLU A 420 3.45 26.37 -7.49
C GLU A 420 4.53 25.62 -8.28
N LYS A 421 4.19 24.50 -8.93
CA LYS A 421 5.13 23.80 -9.81
C LYS A 421 5.39 24.57 -11.10
N LEU A 422 4.35 25.15 -11.71
CA LEU A 422 4.45 25.93 -12.95
C LEU A 422 5.11 27.29 -12.72
N ASP A 423 4.84 27.93 -11.58
CA ASP A 423 5.41 29.23 -11.18
C ASP A 423 6.81 29.10 -10.56
N ASP A 424 7.36 27.89 -10.51
CA ASP A 424 8.60 27.50 -9.83
C ASP A 424 8.72 27.96 -8.35
N VAL A 425 7.59 27.98 -7.65
CA VAL A 425 7.50 28.29 -6.22
C VAL A 425 7.69 27.03 -5.38
N ALA A 426 8.43 27.16 -4.27
CA ALA A 426 8.60 26.08 -3.31
C ALA A 426 7.26 25.70 -2.64
N GLY A 427 7.08 24.41 -2.33
CA GLY A 427 5.89 23.94 -1.62
C GLY A 427 5.80 24.47 -0.19
N ARG A 428 4.60 24.43 0.38
CA ARG A 428 4.33 24.88 1.76
C ARG A 428 4.53 23.74 2.75
N SER A 429 5.26 24.02 3.82
CA SER A 429 5.49 23.05 4.89
C SER A 429 4.41 23.11 5.97
N ARG A 430 3.93 21.95 6.41
CA ARG A 430 2.91 21.81 7.45
C ARG A 430 3.27 20.68 8.39
N ALA A 431 3.07 20.90 9.70
CA ALA A 431 3.13 19.81 10.67
C ALA A 431 1.79 19.07 10.66
N ILE A 432 1.85 17.74 10.69
CA ILE A 432 0.69 16.88 10.90
C ILE A 432 0.90 16.04 12.17
N ARG A 433 -0.19 15.79 12.88
CA ARG A 433 -0.24 14.97 14.08
C ARG A 433 -1.45 14.05 13.99
N TRP A 434 -1.35 12.84 14.55
CA TRP A 434 -2.37 11.81 14.38
C TRP A 434 -2.58 10.94 15.61
#